data_AF-A0AAU5H193-F1
#
_entry.id   AF-A0AAU5H193-F1
#
_cell.length_a   1.000
_cell.length_b   1.000
_cell.length_c   1.000
_cell.angle_alpha   90.00
_cell.angle_beta   90.00
_cell.angle_gamma   90.00
#
_symmetry.space_group_name_H-M   'P 1'
#
loop_
_entity.id
_entity.type
_entity.pdbx_description
1 polymer ?
#
loop_
_entity_poly.entity_id
_entity_poly.type
_entity_poly.pdbx_seq_one_letter_code
_entity_poly.pdbx_strand_id
1 'polypeptide(L)'
;MTESDKALPVWLTRDATRWAACRPAAWARPVWAAAGLVVAAAIAVGLEPHEWGAVHVALAAAQLYWYLRLPELTLIAGPALAGWLICTAPPAAYAPVLTALAFGWAAARHRMSTRRRQRLLAANAADGTRLALPRPVPALWTGSVRIGLGAALAVPSVWVPALAPLALTLASAGAAARYRAVRLRRAEVPVLRALARDDEDGRLWVYAGDDTAGRRPLFSTPVTPETEPGEPERAQPPAEGTRLRPAVLFGAPYEGGELLLLCADRDGGPLVDRWAGPVHPAG
;
A
#
# COMPACT_ATOMS: atom_id res chain seq x y z
N MET A 1 -16.90 -10.13 38.25
CA MET A 1 -16.19 -10.63 37.06
C MET A 1 -15.74 -9.41 36.29
N THR A 2 -14.50 -9.00 36.49
CA THR A 2 -13.90 -7.81 35.91
C THR A 2 -13.79 -7.97 34.40
N GLU A 3 -14.14 -6.92 33.67
CA GLU A 3 -14.07 -6.76 32.21
C GLU A 3 -12.64 -6.89 31.62
N SER A 4 -11.67 -7.28 32.44
CA SER A 4 -10.23 -7.17 32.22
C SER A 4 -9.54 -8.44 31.71
N ASP A 5 -10.29 -9.48 31.32
CA ASP A 5 -9.70 -10.70 30.73
C ASP A 5 -10.45 -11.19 29.49
N LYS A 6 -10.96 -10.24 28.68
CA LYS A 6 -11.48 -10.58 27.36
C LYS A 6 -10.28 -10.87 26.46
N ALA A 7 -9.93 -12.14 26.34
CA ALA A 7 -8.88 -12.60 25.45
C ALA A 7 -9.04 -11.97 24.06
N LEU A 8 -7.99 -11.33 23.56
CA LEU A 8 -8.01 -10.72 22.24
C LEU A 8 -8.40 -11.76 21.17
N PRO A 9 -9.22 -11.38 20.19
CA PRO A 9 -9.70 -12.30 19.15
C PRO A 9 -8.53 -12.85 18.34
N VAL A 10 -8.57 -14.15 18.06
CA VAL A 10 -7.55 -14.86 17.29
C VAL A 10 -7.96 -14.87 15.82
N TRP A 11 -7.03 -14.53 14.93
CA TRP A 11 -7.27 -14.61 13.50
C TRP A 11 -7.17 -16.05 13.03
N LEU A 12 -8.32 -16.72 12.97
CA LEU A 12 -8.42 -18.14 12.61
C LEU A 12 -8.10 -18.39 11.14
N THR A 13 -7.59 -19.57 10.83
CA THR A 13 -7.23 -20.02 9.48
C THR A 13 -8.42 -19.92 8.52
N ARG A 14 -9.64 -20.19 9.01
CA ARG A 14 -10.89 -20.06 8.22
C ARG A 14 -11.12 -18.62 7.75
N ASP A 15 -11.01 -17.66 8.65
CA ASP A 15 -11.25 -16.24 8.35
C ASP A 15 -10.10 -15.65 7.52
N ALA A 16 -8.88 -16.07 7.83
CA ALA A 16 -7.70 -15.73 7.05
C ALA A 16 -7.78 -16.26 5.60
N THR A 17 -8.30 -17.47 5.40
CA THR A 17 -8.53 -18.04 4.06
C THR A 17 -9.61 -17.27 3.30
N ARG A 18 -10.71 -16.90 3.95
CA ARG A 18 -11.76 -16.04 3.34
C ARG A 18 -11.23 -14.68 2.95
N TRP A 19 -10.41 -14.08 3.82
CA TRP A 19 -9.72 -12.82 3.56
C TRP A 19 -8.75 -12.95 2.37
N ALA A 20 -7.98 -14.03 2.32
CA ALA A 20 -7.02 -14.30 1.24
C ALA A 20 -7.73 -14.60 -0.11
N ALA A 21 -8.92 -15.22 -0.08
CA ALA A 21 -9.71 -15.45 -1.29
C ALA A 21 -10.20 -14.15 -1.95
N CYS A 22 -10.24 -13.03 -1.22
CA CYS A 22 -10.59 -11.72 -1.76
C CYS A 22 -9.44 -11.02 -2.50
N ARG A 23 -8.37 -11.71 -2.89
CA ARG A 23 -7.23 -11.12 -3.62
C ARG A 23 -7.68 -10.48 -4.93
N PRO A 24 -7.01 -9.39 -5.36
CA PRO A 24 -7.21 -8.86 -6.71
C PRO A 24 -6.88 -9.96 -7.73
N ALA A 25 -7.68 -10.00 -8.79
CA ALA A 25 -7.44 -10.93 -9.89
C ALA A 25 -6.12 -10.59 -10.58
N ALA A 26 -5.47 -11.59 -11.20
CA ALA A 26 -4.15 -11.42 -11.80
C ALA A 26 -4.12 -10.30 -12.86
N TRP A 27 -5.19 -10.13 -13.65
CA TRP A 27 -5.33 -9.07 -14.64
C TRP A 27 -5.35 -7.66 -14.02
N ALA A 28 -5.81 -7.54 -12.78
CA ALA A 28 -5.89 -6.27 -12.07
C ALA A 28 -4.57 -5.87 -11.40
N ARG A 29 -3.50 -6.67 -11.54
CA ARG A 29 -2.17 -6.30 -11.04
C ARG A 29 -1.71 -5.01 -11.75
N PRO A 30 -1.10 -4.07 -11.01
CA PRO A 30 -0.80 -2.74 -11.55
C PRO A 30 0.23 -2.77 -12.69
N VAL A 31 1.07 -3.82 -12.75
CA VAL A 31 2.04 -4.02 -13.82
C VAL A 31 1.38 -4.17 -15.19
N TRP A 32 0.19 -4.77 -15.28
CA TRP A 32 -0.52 -4.93 -16.55
C TRP A 32 -1.12 -3.62 -17.04
N ALA A 33 -1.70 -2.84 -16.13
CA ALA A 33 -2.18 -1.50 -16.45
C ALA A 33 -1.03 -0.58 -16.88
N ALA A 34 0.10 -0.66 -16.18
CA ALA A 34 1.30 0.10 -16.51
C ALA A 34 1.87 -0.30 -17.89
N ALA A 35 2.03 -1.60 -18.14
CA ALA A 35 2.49 -2.11 -19.43
C ALA A 35 1.56 -1.68 -20.58
N GLY A 36 0.23 -1.82 -20.39
CA GLY A 36 -0.76 -1.39 -21.37
C GLY A 36 -0.66 0.11 -21.68
N LEU A 37 -0.46 0.95 -20.66
CA LEU A 37 -0.29 2.40 -20.87
C LEU A 37 1.01 2.74 -21.60
N VAL A 38 2.13 2.08 -21.27
CA VAL A 38 3.41 2.29 -21.97
C VAL A 38 3.28 1.92 -23.45
N VAL A 39 2.71 0.75 -23.75
CA VAL A 39 2.49 0.31 -25.13
C VAL A 39 1.56 1.27 -25.88
N ALA A 40 0.45 1.67 -25.26
CA ALA A 40 -0.49 2.60 -25.87
C ALA A 40 0.14 3.98 -26.14
N ALA A 41 0.95 4.50 -25.22
CA ALA A 41 1.68 5.76 -25.42
C ALA A 41 2.69 5.65 -26.56
N ALA A 42 3.42 4.53 -26.66
CA ALA A 42 4.36 4.31 -27.76
C ALA A 42 3.66 4.25 -29.13
N ILE A 43 2.51 3.57 -29.21
CA ILE A 43 1.68 3.55 -30.42
C ILE A 43 1.22 4.97 -30.78
N ALA A 44 0.71 5.73 -29.81
CA ALA A 44 0.21 7.07 -30.04
C ALA A 44 1.29 8.05 -30.54
N VAL A 45 2.49 7.98 -29.94
CA VAL A 45 3.67 8.75 -30.41
C VAL A 45 4.09 8.33 -31.82
N GLY A 46 4.02 7.04 -32.14
CA GLY A 46 4.35 6.54 -33.48
C GLY A 46 3.36 6.97 -34.56
N LEU A 47 2.07 7.10 -34.21
CA LEU A 47 1.03 7.54 -35.14
C LEU A 47 1.07 9.06 -35.38
N GLU A 48 1.27 9.87 -34.33
CA GLU A 48 1.20 11.34 -34.43
C GLU A 48 2.35 12.04 -33.67
N PRO A 49 3.62 11.91 -34.10
CA PRO A 49 4.77 12.34 -33.31
C PRO A 49 4.81 13.84 -32.98
N HIS A 50 4.13 14.69 -33.74
CA HIS A 50 4.09 16.14 -33.54
C HIS A 50 3.08 16.59 -32.46
N GLU A 51 2.07 15.77 -32.18
CA GLU A 51 1.05 16.05 -31.16
C GLU A 51 1.52 15.69 -29.73
N TRP A 52 2.44 14.73 -29.62
CA TRP A 52 2.89 14.18 -28.33
C TRP A 52 4.09 14.93 -27.74
N GLY A 53 3.84 16.13 -27.23
CA GLY A 53 4.84 16.94 -26.51
C GLY A 53 5.19 16.46 -25.09
N ALA A 54 6.15 17.14 -24.46
CA ALA A 54 6.65 16.83 -23.11
C ALA A 54 5.57 16.73 -22.01
N VAL A 55 4.49 17.51 -22.14
CA VAL A 55 3.35 17.46 -21.21
C VAL A 55 2.66 16.09 -21.23
N HIS A 56 2.46 15.50 -22.41
CA HIS A 56 1.83 14.18 -22.53
C HIS A 56 2.67 13.09 -21.89
N VAL A 57 4.00 13.13 -22.12
CA VAL A 57 4.95 12.19 -21.49
C VAL A 57 4.93 12.34 -19.97
N ALA A 58 4.92 13.57 -19.46
CA ALA A 58 4.85 13.82 -18.02
C ALA A 58 3.54 13.32 -17.40
N LEU A 59 2.39 13.50 -18.08
CA LEU A 59 1.09 12.98 -17.64
C LEU A 59 1.04 11.45 -17.68
N ALA A 60 1.58 10.82 -18.72
CA ALA A 60 1.70 9.37 -18.81
C ALA A 60 2.57 8.81 -17.67
N ALA A 61 3.71 9.44 -17.37
CA ALA A 61 4.58 9.07 -16.27
C ALA A 61 3.90 9.21 -14.90
N ALA A 62 3.16 10.31 -14.67
CA ALA A 62 2.37 10.50 -13.46
C ALA A 62 1.28 9.43 -13.32
N GLN A 63 0.56 9.12 -14.40
CA GLN A 63 -0.46 8.08 -14.42
C GLN A 63 0.13 6.69 -14.14
N LEU A 64 1.30 6.36 -14.72
CA LEU A 64 2.03 5.12 -14.42
C LEU A 64 2.37 5.02 -12.92
N TYR A 65 2.86 6.11 -12.33
CA TYR A 65 3.11 6.16 -10.90
C TYR A 65 1.83 5.93 -10.10
N TRP A 66 0.72 6.56 -10.46
CA TRP A 66 -0.55 6.39 -9.77
C TRP A 66 -1.09 4.97 -9.86
N TYR A 67 -0.98 4.28 -11.00
CA TYR A 67 -1.35 2.87 -11.09
C TYR A 67 -0.57 1.99 -10.10
N LEU A 68 0.73 2.24 -9.99
CA LEU A 68 1.64 1.44 -9.18
C LEU A 68 1.50 1.73 -7.69
N ARG A 69 1.30 3.00 -7.30
CA ARG A 69 1.42 3.44 -5.89
C ARG A 69 0.12 3.97 -5.28
N LEU A 70 -0.78 4.54 -6.07
CA LEU A 70 -1.96 5.30 -5.60
C LEU A 70 -3.20 5.02 -6.47
N PRO A 71 -3.77 3.80 -6.39
CA PRO A 71 -4.95 3.45 -7.17
C PRO A 71 -6.18 4.32 -6.83
N GLU A 72 -6.20 4.96 -5.66
CA GLU A 72 -7.24 5.94 -5.31
C GLU A 72 -7.24 7.13 -6.26
N LEU A 73 -6.05 7.67 -6.57
CA LEU A 73 -5.92 8.81 -7.49
C LEU A 73 -6.21 8.39 -8.92
N THR A 74 -5.84 7.16 -9.29
CA THR A 74 -6.15 6.60 -10.61
C THR A 74 -7.64 6.66 -10.94
N LEU A 75 -8.53 6.48 -9.94
CA LEU A 75 -9.98 6.52 -10.16
C LEU A 75 -10.50 7.90 -10.56
N ILE A 76 -9.78 8.97 -10.18
CA ILE A 76 -10.11 10.36 -10.50
C ILE A 76 -9.32 10.81 -11.73
N ALA A 77 -8.01 10.55 -11.74
CA ALA A 77 -7.09 10.95 -12.79
C ALA A 77 -7.37 10.26 -14.13
N GLY A 78 -7.71 8.96 -14.12
CA GLY A 78 -7.96 8.21 -15.36
C GLY A 78 -9.06 8.85 -16.23
N PRO A 79 -10.28 9.06 -15.69
CA PRO A 79 -11.35 9.75 -16.41
C PRO A 79 -11.03 11.19 -16.79
N ALA A 80 -10.32 11.93 -15.91
CA ALA A 80 -9.92 13.31 -16.19
C ALA A 80 -8.94 13.40 -17.37
N LEU A 81 -7.91 12.53 -17.40
CA LEU A 81 -6.97 12.43 -18.51
C LEU A 81 -7.66 11.97 -19.79
N ALA A 82 -8.60 11.02 -19.70
CA ALA A 82 -9.39 10.58 -20.85
C ALA A 82 -10.21 11.74 -21.45
N GLY A 83 -10.92 12.50 -20.61
CA GLY A 83 -11.67 13.67 -21.06
C GLY A 83 -10.77 14.76 -21.66
N TRP A 84 -9.61 15.00 -21.06
CA TRP A 84 -8.62 15.94 -21.61
C TRP A 84 -8.13 15.51 -22.99
N LEU A 85 -7.72 14.24 -23.16
CA LEU A 85 -7.27 13.72 -24.45
C LEU A 85 -8.35 13.80 -25.55
N ILE A 86 -9.61 13.53 -25.21
CA ILE A 86 -10.73 13.63 -26.14
C ILE A 86 -10.91 15.08 -26.64
N CYS A 87 -10.63 16.07 -25.79
CA CYS A 87 -10.76 17.48 -26.14
C CYS A 87 -9.54 18.06 -26.88
N THR A 88 -8.35 17.45 -26.75
CA THR A 88 -7.09 18.05 -27.22
C THR A 88 -6.40 17.32 -28.35
N ALA A 89 -6.73 16.05 -28.62
CA ALA A 89 -6.02 15.23 -29.61
C ALA A 89 -6.98 14.65 -30.66
N PRO A 90 -6.49 14.29 -31.86
CA PRO A 90 -7.30 13.62 -32.86
C PRO A 90 -7.63 12.16 -32.46
N PRO A 91 -8.78 11.59 -32.92
CA PRO A 91 -9.24 10.26 -32.51
C PRO A 91 -8.23 9.12 -32.72
N ALA A 92 -7.49 9.16 -33.82
CA ALA A 92 -6.50 8.13 -34.15
C ALA A 92 -5.35 8.08 -33.12
N ALA A 93 -4.97 9.22 -32.56
CA ALA A 93 -3.87 9.31 -31.60
C ALA A 93 -4.26 8.83 -30.19
N TYR A 94 -5.47 9.17 -29.72
CA TYR A 94 -5.85 8.89 -28.32
C TYR A 94 -6.54 7.54 -28.12
N ALA A 95 -7.10 6.90 -29.15
CA ALA A 95 -7.84 5.64 -29.02
C ALA A 95 -7.09 4.52 -28.27
N PRO A 96 -5.80 4.23 -28.55
CA PRO A 96 -5.06 3.22 -27.78
C PRO A 96 -4.87 3.65 -26.32
N VAL A 97 -4.61 4.94 -26.07
CA VAL A 97 -4.38 5.49 -24.73
C VAL A 97 -5.67 5.46 -23.91
N LEU A 98 -6.81 5.81 -24.49
CA LEU A 98 -8.12 5.69 -23.83
C LEU A 98 -8.43 4.25 -23.43
N THR A 99 -8.12 3.29 -24.31
CA THR A 99 -8.33 1.86 -24.01
C THR A 99 -7.47 1.42 -22.82
N ALA A 100 -6.19 1.81 -22.80
CA ALA A 100 -5.29 1.53 -21.69
C ALA A 100 -5.73 2.22 -20.39
N LEU A 101 -6.19 3.47 -20.46
CA LEU A 101 -6.71 4.23 -19.32
C LEU A 101 -7.97 3.55 -18.74
N ALA A 102 -8.90 3.13 -19.59
CA ALA A 102 -10.12 2.42 -19.19
C ALA A 102 -9.80 1.08 -18.52
N PHE A 103 -8.88 0.30 -19.10
CA PHE A 103 -8.42 -0.95 -18.51
C PHE A 103 -7.78 -0.72 -17.14
N GLY A 104 -6.86 0.24 -17.02
CA GLY A 104 -6.22 0.56 -15.76
C GLY A 104 -7.20 1.11 -14.72
N TRP A 105 -8.21 1.87 -15.13
CA TRP A 105 -9.28 2.34 -14.24
C TRP A 105 -10.15 1.18 -13.73
N ALA A 106 -10.51 0.23 -14.59
CA ALA A 106 -11.23 -0.97 -14.20
C ALA A 106 -10.41 -1.83 -13.21
N ALA A 107 -9.10 -2.00 -13.47
CA ALA A 107 -8.18 -2.67 -12.56
C ALA A 107 -8.10 -1.96 -11.19
N ALA A 108 -7.99 -0.63 -11.18
CA ALA A 108 -8.00 0.16 -9.95
C ALA A 108 -9.32 0.02 -9.17
N ARG A 109 -10.48 0.04 -9.84
CA ARG A 109 -11.78 -0.21 -9.20
C ARG A 109 -11.85 -1.60 -8.58
N HIS A 110 -11.42 -2.62 -9.30
CA HIS A 110 -11.39 -3.99 -8.81
C HIS A 110 -10.54 -4.08 -7.53
N ARG A 111 -9.31 -3.55 -7.57
CA ARG A 111 -8.42 -3.49 -6.40
C ARG A 111 -9.03 -2.74 -5.21
N MET A 112 -9.70 -1.61 -5.44
CA MET A 112 -10.35 -0.87 -4.36
C MET A 112 -11.52 -1.64 -3.75
N SER A 113 -12.28 -2.36 -4.57
CA SER A 113 -13.37 -3.22 -4.11
C SER A 113 -12.86 -4.40 -3.27
N THR A 114 -11.75 -5.03 -3.68
CA THR A 114 -11.13 -6.13 -2.95
C THR A 114 -10.53 -5.65 -1.63
N ARG A 115 -9.85 -4.50 -1.63
CA ARG A 115 -9.38 -3.84 -0.39
C ARG A 115 -10.53 -3.59 0.58
N ARG A 116 -11.68 -3.10 0.10
CA ARG A 116 -12.86 -2.88 0.95
C ARG A 116 -13.37 -4.19 1.55
N ARG A 117 -13.46 -5.26 0.76
CA ARG A 117 -13.88 -6.60 1.25
C ARG A 117 -12.90 -7.17 2.27
N GLN A 118 -11.60 -7.11 2.00
CA GLN A 118 -10.55 -7.52 2.93
C GLN A 118 -10.65 -6.78 4.27
N ARG A 119 -10.86 -5.46 4.23
CA ARG A 119 -11.03 -4.65 5.45
C ARG A 119 -12.25 -5.07 6.26
N LEU A 120 -13.37 -5.34 5.60
CA LEU A 120 -14.59 -5.80 6.27
C LEU A 120 -14.40 -7.18 6.89
N LEU A 121 -13.78 -8.13 6.18
CA LEU A 121 -13.52 -9.47 6.70
C LEU A 121 -12.58 -9.45 7.91
N ALA A 122 -11.51 -8.66 7.86
CA ALA A 122 -10.62 -8.49 9.01
C ALA A 122 -11.31 -7.80 10.20
N ALA A 123 -12.14 -6.78 9.94
CA ALA A 123 -12.92 -6.13 10.99
C ALA A 123 -13.95 -7.07 11.63
N ASN A 124 -14.57 -7.95 10.84
CA ASN A 124 -15.49 -8.97 11.33
C ASN A 124 -14.74 -10.04 12.15
N ALA A 125 -13.54 -10.44 11.73
CA ALA A 125 -12.70 -11.39 12.48
C ALA A 125 -12.25 -10.82 13.84
N ALA A 126 -12.14 -9.49 13.96
CA ALA A 126 -11.85 -8.83 15.23
C ALA A 126 -13.05 -8.79 16.18
N ASP A 127 -14.22 -9.27 15.78
CA ASP A 127 -15.43 -9.39 16.61
C ASP A 127 -15.78 -8.10 17.37
N GLY A 128 -15.69 -6.96 16.67
CA GLY A 128 -15.92 -5.63 17.25
C GLY A 128 -14.82 -5.11 18.18
N THR A 129 -13.81 -5.92 18.51
CA THR A 129 -12.67 -5.52 19.33
C THR A 129 -11.83 -4.48 18.59
N ARG A 130 -11.84 -3.25 19.10
CA ARG A 130 -11.03 -2.14 18.60
C ARG A 130 -10.28 -1.51 19.74
N LEU A 131 -9.00 -1.24 19.52
CA LEU A 131 -8.15 -0.57 20.51
C LEU A 131 -7.44 0.59 19.85
N ALA A 132 -7.12 1.60 20.65
CA ALA A 132 -6.16 2.61 20.25
C ALA A 132 -4.79 1.97 20.02
N LEU A 133 -4.00 2.56 19.12
CA LEU A 133 -2.61 2.14 18.96
C LEU A 133 -1.85 2.35 20.29
N PRO A 134 -0.97 1.41 20.67
CA PRO A 134 -0.02 1.63 21.75
C PRO A 134 0.79 2.91 21.50
N ARG A 135 1.20 3.61 22.55
CA ARG A 135 2.17 4.71 22.46
C ARG A 135 3.47 4.26 23.11
N PRO A 136 4.66 4.65 22.60
CA PRO A 136 4.89 5.65 21.57
C PRO A 136 5.14 5.05 20.17
N VAL A 137 4.30 5.36 19.18
CA VAL A 137 4.59 4.99 17.78
C VAL A 137 5.37 6.13 17.09
N PRO A 138 6.62 5.91 16.63
CA PRO A 138 7.49 6.97 16.11
C PRO A 138 6.85 7.70 14.93
N ALA A 139 7.16 8.99 14.76
CA ALA A 139 6.56 9.82 13.72
C ALA A 139 6.93 9.28 12.32
N LEU A 140 5.93 9.07 11.45
CA LEU A 140 6.14 8.69 10.06
C LEU A 140 6.74 9.88 9.28
N TRP A 141 8.07 10.02 9.32
CA TRP A 141 8.82 11.08 8.64
C TRP A 141 8.70 11.03 7.12
N THR A 142 8.55 9.81 6.57
CA THR A 142 8.53 9.56 5.11
C THR A 142 7.38 10.24 4.38
N GLY A 143 6.25 10.50 5.05
CA GLY A 143 5.12 11.23 4.46
C GLY A 143 5.43 12.72 4.27
N SER A 144 6.02 13.36 5.27
CA SER A 144 6.26 14.81 5.28
C SER A 144 7.33 15.24 4.28
N VAL A 145 8.41 14.45 4.12
CA VAL A 145 9.48 14.73 3.14
C VAL A 145 8.92 14.78 1.71
N ARG A 146 8.03 13.86 1.34
CA ARG A 146 7.41 13.81 0.01
C ARG A 146 6.46 14.98 -0.25
N ILE A 147 5.73 15.42 0.78
CA ILE A 147 4.89 16.63 0.69
C ILE A 147 5.76 17.87 0.43
N GLY A 148 6.84 18.03 1.21
CA GLY A 148 7.77 19.15 1.05
C GLY A 148 8.40 19.19 -0.34
N LEU A 149 8.88 18.06 -0.84
CA LEU A 149 9.44 17.97 -2.19
C LEU A 149 8.40 18.27 -3.29
N GLY A 150 7.18 17.77 -3.14
CA GLY A 150 6.09 18.07 -4.07
C GLY A 150 5.73 19.56 -4.09
N ALA A 151 5.68 20.21 -2.93
CA ALA A 151 5.44 21.65 -2.84
C ALA A 151 6.58 22.48 -3.45
N ALA A 152 7.84 22.08 -3.23
CA ALA A 152 9.00 22.74 -3.83
C ALA A 152 8.97 22.67 -5.37
N LEU A 153 8.55 21.54 -5.94
CA LEU A 153 8.41 21.36 -7.39
C LEU A 153 7.17 22.04 -7.99
N ALA A 154 6.20 22.46 -7.16
CA ALA A 154 5.02 23.17 -7.64
C ALA A 154 5.33 24.63 -8.04
N VAL A 155 6.34 25.26 -7.45
CA VAL A 155 6.76 26.64 -7.79
C VAL A 155 7.31 26.75 -9.22
N PRO A 156 8.28 25.92 -9.66
CA PRO A 156 8.80 26.00 -11.02
C PRO A 156 7.80 25.50 -12.08
N SER A 157 6.74 24.78 -11.69
CA SER A 157 5.78 24.24 -12.66
C SER A 157 4.96 25.31 -13.38
N VAL A 158 4.87 26.52 -12.83
CA VAL A 158 4.28 27.70 -13.49
C VAL A 158 5.05 28.06 -14.76
N TRP A 159 6.38 27.91 -14.73
CA TRP A 159 7.27 28.23 -15.85
C TRP A 159 7.58 27.01 -16.71
N VAL A 160 7.51 25.82 -16.12
CA VAL A 160 7.75 24.54 -16.79
C VAL A 160 6.56 23.62 -16.55
N PRO A 161 5.49 23.70 -17.37
CA PRO A 161 4.23 22.95 -17.15
C PRO A 161 4.43 21.44 -17.01
N ALA A 162 5.47 20.88 -17.66
CA ALA A 162 5.84 19.47 -17.56
C ALA A 162 6.23 19.03 -16.12
N LEU A 163 6.56 19.95 -15.21
CA LEU A 163 6.84 19.64 -13.80
C LEU A 163 5.57 19.50 -12.95
N ALA A 164 4.43 20.04 -13.40
CA ALA A 164 3.19 20.02 -12.62
C ALA A 164 2.72 18.58 -12.27
N PRO A 165 2.75 17.60 -13.18
CA PRO A 165 2.36 16.22 -12.87
C PRO A 165 3.28 15.58 -11.82
N LEU A 166 4.59 15.88 -11.87
CA LEU A 166 5.57 15.38 -10.91
C LEU A 166 5.35 15.98 -9.52
N ALA A 167 5.15 17.30 -9.44
CA ALA A 167 4.83 18.01 -8.20
C ALA A 167 3.55 17.44 -7.55
N LEU A 168 2.50 17.28 -8.34
CA LEU A 168 1.23 16.69 -7.90
C LEU A 168 1.41 15.25 -7.43
N THR A 169 2.22 14.46 -8.13
CA THR A 169 2.50 13.06 -7.78
C THR A 169 3.19 12.94 -6.42
N LEU A 170 4.23 13.75 -6.18
CA LEU A 170 4.97 13.72 -4.92
C LEU A 170 4.12 14.24 -3.75
N ALA A 171 3.40 15.35 -3.96
CA ALA A 171 2.51 15.91 -2.95
C ALA A 171 1.39 14.94 -2.57
N SER A 172 0.74 14.32 -3.55
CA SER A 172 -0.36 13.38 -3.33
C SER A 172 0.10 12.07 -2.68
N ALA A 173 1.28 11.55 -3.04
CA ALA A 173 1.88 10.40 -2.37
C ALA A 173 2.18 10.68 -0.89
N GLY A 174 2.76 11.84 -0.60
CA GLY A 174 3.04 12.29 0.76
C GLY A 174 1.75 12.51 1.58
N ALA A 175 0.75 13.17 0.98
CA ALA A 175 -0.55 13.42 1.62
C ALA A 175 -1.31 12.11 1.91
N ALA A 176 -1.31 11.15 0.98
CA ALA A 176 -1.94 9.84 1.19
C ALA A 176 -1.26 9.04 2.31
N ALA A 177 0.07 9.03 2.36
CA ALA A 177 0.82 8.41 3.45
C ALA A 177 0.50 9.07 4.81
N ARG A 178 0.49 10.42 4.86
CA ARG A 178 0.14 11.16 6.07
C ARG A 178 -1.31 10.93 6.51
N TYR A 179 -2.24 10.88 5.57
CA TYR A 179 -3.65 10.62 5.87
C TYR A 179 -3.85 9.22 6.45
N ARG A 180 -3.22 8.19 5.87
CA ARG A 180 -3.25 6.81 6.40
C ARG A 180 -2.67 6.74 7.81
N ALA A 181 -1.50 7.33 8.01
CA ALA A 181 -0.83 7.42 9.30
C ALA A 181 -1.70 8.07 10.39
N VAL A 182 -2.26 9.24 10.10
CA VAL A 182 -3.10 10.00 11.05
C VAL A 182 -4.37 9.23 11.36
N ARG A 183 -4.99 8.61 10.36
CA ARG A 183 -6.21 7.84 10.53
C ARG A 183 -5.99 6.59 11.39
N LEU A 184 -4.85 5.92 11.23
CA LEU A 184 -4.47 4.81 12.11
C LEU A 184 -4.25 5.27 13.55
N ARG A 185 -3.64 6.44 13.77
CA ARG A 185 -3.34 6.97 15.11
C ARG A 185 -4.55 7.53 15.84
N ARG A 186 -5.53 8.08 15.12
CA ARG A 186 -6.69 8.76 15.72
C ARG A 186 -7.87 7.85 15.97
N ALA A 187 -8.00 6.76 15.22
CA ALA A 187 -9.14 5.87 15.34
C ALA A 187 -8.77 4.64 16.14
N GLU A 188 -9.74 4.11 16.90
CA GLU A 188 -9.65 2.74 17.38
C GLU A 188 -9.67 1.80 16.19
N VAL A 189 -8.66 0.94 16.11
CA VAL A 189 -8.43 0.02 14.99
C VAL A 189 -8.77 -1.41 15.42
N PRO A 190 -9.27 -2.25 14.49
CA PRO A 190 -9.52 -3.66 14.81
C PRO A 190 -8.22 -4.34 15.23
N VAL A 191 -8.28 -5.17 16.26
CA VAL A 191 -7.13 -5.90 16.81
C VAL A 191 -7.32 -7.39 16.61
N LEU A 192 -6.26 -8.07 16.19
CA LEU A 192 -6.25 -9.51 15.91
C LEU A 192 -4.97 -10.15 16.42
N ARG A 193 -5.07 -11.30 17.08
CA ARG A 193 -3.91 -12.15 17.39
C ARG A 193 -3.57 -13.02 16.19
N ALA A 194 -2.29 -13.05 15.85
CA ALA A 194 -1.72 -13.81 14.75
C ALA A 194 -0.40 -14.46 15.19
N LEU A 195 0.20 -15.24 14.29
CA LEU A 195 1.58 -15.71 14.45
C LEU A 195 2.45 -14.98 13.42
N ALA A 196 3.72 -14.77 13.73
CA ALA A 196 4.66 -14.15 12.81
C ALA A 196 6.03 -14.81 12.85
N ARG A 197 6.73 -14.81 11.71
CA ARG A 197 8.06 -15.39 11.52
C ARG A 197 8.92 -14.44 10.70
N ASP A 198 10.16 -14.23 11.15
CA ASP A 198 11.15 -13.49 10.37
C ASP A 198 11.77 -14.41 9.32
N ASP A 199 12.04 -13.85 8.16
CA ASP A 199 12.80 -14.46 7.08
C ASP A 199 14.25 -14.01 7.12
N GLU A 200 15.14 -14.74 6.44
CA GLU A 200 16.55 -14.38 6.29
C GLU A 200 16.71 -13.03 5.58
N ASP A 201 15.78 -12.71 4.67
CA ASP A 201 15.72 -11.45 3.93
C ASP A 201 15.17 -10.24 4.73
N GLY A 202 14.97 -10.38 6.06
CA GLY A 202 14.39 -9.32 6.88
C GLY A 202 12.91 -9.05 6.59
N ARG A 203 12.22 -10.02 5.96
CA ARG A 203 10.77 -9.98 5.77
C ARG A 203 10.07 -10.64 6.94
N LEU A 204 8.98 -10.04 7.41
CA LEU A 204 8.13 -10.63 8.43
C LEU A 204 6.91 -11.25 7.76
N TRP A 205 6.78 -12.55 7.88
CA TRP A 205 5.65 -13.34 7.42
C TRP A 205 4.63 -13.47 8.54
N VAL A 206 3.35 -13.22 8.23
CA VAL A 206 2.23 -13.34 9.17
C VAL A 206 1.39 -14.56 8.83
N TYR A 207 1.02 -15.33 9.84
CA TYR A 207 0.24 -16.57 9.79
C TYR A 207 -1.01 -16.44 10.64
N ALA A 208 -1.99 -17.32 10.39
CA ALA A 208 -3.15 -17.42 11.25
C ALA A 208 -2.75 -17.84 12.68
N GLY A 209 -3.51 -17.41 13.69
CA GLY A 209 -3.18 -17.67 15.09
C GLY A 209 -3.25 -19.14 15.49
N ASP A 210 -4.00 -19.94 14.73
CA ASP A 210 -4.14 -21.40 14.85
C ASP A 210 -3.22 -22.19 13.91
N ASP A 211 -2.47 -21.54 13.00
CA ASP A 211 -1.48 -22.19 12.13
C ASP A 211 -0.12 -22.30 12.84
N THR A 212 -0.09 -23.09 13.92
CA THR A 212 1.12 -23.31 14.73
C THR A 212 2.24 -24.06 14.00
N ALA A 213 1.92 -24.64 12.85
CA ALA A 213 2.89 -25.28 11.97
C ALA A 213 3.48 -24.32 10.92
N GLY A 214 2.93 -23.10 10.78
CA GLY A 214 3.43 -22.08 9.86
C GLY A 214 3.33 -22.51 8.40
N ARG A 215 2.29 -23.26 8.04
CA ARG A 215 2.15 -23.87 6.72
C ARG A 215 1.67 -22.88 5.67
N ARG A 216 0.88 -21.88 6.06
CA ARG A 216 0.19 -20.98 5.13
C ARG A 216 0.41 -19.53 5.54
N PRO A 217 1.47 -18.89 5.03
CA PRO A 217 1.63 -17.45 5.23
C PRO A 217 0.43 -16.71 4.60
N LEU A 218 -0.05 -15.69 5.30
CA LEU A 218 -1.16 -14.85 4.86
C LEU A 218 -0.63 -13.68 4.01
N PHE A 219 0.39 -13.00 4.54
CA PHE A 219 1.08 -11.90 3.89
C PHE A 219 2.49 -11.72 4.46
N SER A 220 3.31 -10.98 3.73
CA SER A 220 4.61 -10.48 4.21
C SER A 220 4.62 -8.96 4.27
N THR A 221 5.48 -8.44 5.14
CA THR A 221 5.82 -7.02 5.20
C THR A 221 7.34 -6.87 5.34
N PRO A 222 7.96 -5.90 4.64
CA PRO A 222 9.35 -5.57 4.91
C PRO A 222 9.45 -4.98 6.32
N VAL A 223 10.34 -5.54 7.15
CA VAL A 223 10.67 -4.94 8.43
C VAL A 223 11.65 -3.83 8.16
N THR A 224 11.26 -2.59 8.40
CA THR A 224 12.24 -1.51 8.42
C THR A 224 12.84 -1.51 9.82
N PRO A 225 14.14 -1.79 10.01
CA PRO A 225 14.74 -1.59 11.31
C PRO A 225 14.53 -0.12 11.69
N GLU A 226 14.01 0.12 12.90
CA GLU A 226 14.00 1.46 13.48
C GLU A 226 15.45 1.84 13.77
N THR A 227 16.11 2.50 12.82
CA THR A 227 17.36 3.20 13.11
C THR A 227 16.97 4.56 13.65
N GLU A 228 17.10 4.77 14.96
CA GLU A 228 17.03 6.13 15.51
C GLU A 228 18.15 6.97 14.86
N PRO A 229 17.87 8.20 14.38
CA PRO A 229 18.87 9.01 13.73
C PRO A 229 20.03 9.31 14.68
N GLY A 230 21.21 8.78 14.37
CA GLY A 230 22.44 8.98 15.15
C GLY A 230 22.89 7.76 15.96
N GLU A 231 22.09 6.69 16.01
CA GLU A 231 22.55 5.42 16.57
C GLU A 231 23.27 4.61 15.46
N PRO A 232 24.49 4.09 15.70
CA PRO A 232 25.14 3.23 14.73
C PRO A 232 24.20 2.07 14.42
N GLU A 233 24.05 1.76 13.13
CA GLU A 233 23.28 0.63 12.63
C GLU A 233 23.73 -0.62 13.39
N ARG A 234 22.97 -1.00 14.44
CA ARG A 234 23.32 -2.17 15.24
C ARG A 234 23.22 -3.34 14.28
N ALA A 235 24.35 -3.99 14.04
CA ALA A 235 24.42 -5.20 13.23
C ALA A 235 23.30 -6.12 13.68
N GLN A 236 22.29 -6.27 12.82
CA GLN A 236 21.16 -7.12 13.12
C GLN A 236 21.75 -8.53 13.27
N PRO A 237 21.62 -9.18 14.45
CA PRO A 237 22.16 -10.52 14.61
C PRO A 237 21.50 -11.41 13.56
N PRO A 238 22.25 -12.35 12.96
CA PRO A 238 21.76 -13.20 11.88
C PRO A 238 20.37 -13.76 12.20
N ALA A 239 19.50 -13.74 11.19
CA ALA A 239 18.10 -14.13 11.31
C ALA A 239 17.96 -15.65 11.52
N GLU A 240 18.28 -16.15 12.72
CA GLU A 240 18.06 -17.58 13.05
C GLU A 240 16.59 -17.90 13.40
N GLY A 241 15.64 -17.05 13.02
CA GLY A 241 14.27 -17.05 13.53
C GLY A 241 13.28 -17.92 12.76
N THR A 242 13.53 -19.21 12.51
CA THR A 242 12.55 -20.12 11.89
C THR A 242 11.30 -20.37 12.75
N ARG A 243 11.31 -19.96 14.03
CA ARG A 243 10.23 -20.17 14.98
C ARG A 243 9.11 -19.14 14.83
N LEU A 244 7.87 -19.62 14.82
CA LEU A 244 6.68 -18.77 14.90
C LEU A 244 6.59 -18.11 16.29
N ARG A 245 6.29 -16.82 16.29
CA ARG A 245 6.11 -16.01 17.50
C ARG A 245 4.68 -15.46 17.55
N PRO A 246 4.08 -15.37 18.75
CA PRO A 246 2.84 -14.63 18.92
C PRO A 246 2.98 -13.19 18.46
N ALA A 247 1.97 -12.71 17.75
CA ALA A 247 1.91 -11.35 17.28
C ALA A 247 0.50 -10.76 17.45
N VAL A 248 0.42 -9.45 17.66
CA VAL A 248 -0.84 -8.70 17.72
C VAL A 248 -0.86 -7.69 16.57
N LEU A 249 -1.83 -7.86 15.69
CA LEU A 249 -2.10 -6.98 14.55
C LEU A 249 -3.02 -5.84 14.99
N PHE A 250 -2.61 -4.60 14.72
CA PHE A 250 -3.43 -3.41 14.87
C PHE A 250 -3.76 -2.84 13.50
N GLY A 251 -5.05 -2.82 13.16
CA GLY A 251 -5.54 -2.43 11.85
C GLY A 251 -6.00 -3.62 11.01
N ALA A 252 -6.82 -3.33 10.01
CA ALA A 252 -7.29 -4.34 9.08
C ALA A 252 -6.25 -4.52 7.96
N PRO A 253 -5.68 -5.72 7.75
CA PRO A 253 -4.76 -5.98 6.65
C PRO A 253 -5.49 -5.93 5.31
N TYR A 254 -4.89 -5.25 4.33
CA TYR A 254 -5.29 -5.22 2.92
C TYR A 254 -4.10 -4.73 2.09
N GLU A 255 -4.09 -5.04 0.79
CA GLU A 255 -3.01 -4.63 -0.11
C GLU A 255 -2.73 -3.13 -0.05
N GLY A 256 -1.50 -2.73 0.30
CA GLY A 256 -1.09 -1.33 0.44
C GLY A 256 -1.64 -0.60 1.66
N GLY A 257 -2.28 -1.31 2.58
CA GLY A 257 -2.62 -0.81 3.91
C GLY A 257 -1.40 -0.70 4.81
N GLU A 258 -1.47 0.23 5.75
CA GLU A 258 -0.54 0.35 6.88
C GLU A 258 -1.14 -0.41 8.07
N LEU A 259 -0.31 -1.14 8.80
CA LEU A 259 -0.67 -1.82 10.04
C LEU A 259 0.50 -1.79 11.03
N LEU A 260 0.18 -1.85 12.32
CA LEU A 260 1.18 -2.01 13.38
C LEU A 260 1.15 -3.47 13.82
N LEU A 261 2.33 -4.08 13.88
CA LEU A 261 2.49 -5.45 14.34
C LEU A 261 3.37 -5.47 15.57
N LEU A 262 2.82 -6.05 16.64
CA LEU A 262 3.50 -6.21 17.91
C LEU A 262 3.90 -7.66 18.06
N CYS A 263 5.20 -7.96 18.00
CA CYS A 263 5.71 -9.31 18.14
C CYS A 263 6.41 -9.49 19.49
N ALA A 264 6.25 -10.65 20.11
CA ALA A 264 7.10 -11.02 21.25
C ALA A 264 8.58 -11.07 20.84
N ASP A 265 9.46 -10.64 21.75
CA ASP A 265 10.91 -10.78 21.55
C ASP A 265 11.33 -12.26 21.62
N ARG A 266 12.58 -12.56 21.19
CA ARG A 266 13.19 -13.90 21.14
C ARG A 266 13.10 -14.65 22.47
N ASP A 267 13.26 -13.93 23.58
CA ASP A 267 13.23 -14.49 24.93
C ASP A 267 11.83 -14.48 25.58
N GLY A 268 10.79 -14.17 24.81
CA GLY A 268 9.44 -13.98 25.34
C GLY A 268 9.25 -12.66 26.10
N GLY A 269 10.24 -11.77 26.05
CA GLY A 269 10.18 -10.42 26.60
C GLY A 269 9.22 -9.49 25.84
N PRO A 270 8.83 -8.36 26.46
CA PRO A 270 7.85 -7.44 25.88
C PRO A 270 8.39 -6.68 24.65
N LEU A 271 7.77 -7.03 23.52
CA LEU A 271 7.41 -6.23 22.34
C LEU A 271 8.49 -5.39 21.59
N VAL A 272 8.81 -5.85 20.38
CA VAL A 272 9.38 -5.00 19.33
C VAL A 272 8.22 -4.47 18.47
N ASP A 273 7.99 -3.16 18.52
CA ASP A 273 7.08 -2.47 17.60
C ASP A 273 7.64 -2.59 16.18
N ARG A 274 6.85 -3.15 15.26
CA ARG A 274 7.23 -3.19 13.85
C ARG A 274 6.15 -2.55 13.00
N TRP A 275 6.53 -1.46 12.35
CA TRP A 275 5.75 -0.83 11.30
C TRP A 275 5.73 -1.72 10.08
N ALA A 276 4.57 -2.30 9.80
CA ALA A 276 4.38 -3.02 8.56
C ALA A 276 4.01 -2.00 7.47
N GLY A 277 5.01 -1.68 6.64
CA GLY A 277 4.80 -1.12 5.31
C GLY A 277 3.93 -2.05 4.45
N PRO A 278 3.63 -1.63 3.20
CA PRO A 278 2.50 -2.14 2.42
C PRO A 278 2.36 -3.66 2.47
N VAL A 279 1.20 -4.14 2.92
CA VAL A 279 0.89 -5.57 3.00
C VAL A 279 1.00 -6.22 1.62
N HIS A 280 1.83 -7.25 1.51
CA HIS A 280 1.97 -8.08 0.32
C HIS A 280 1.33 -9.45 0.58
N PRO A 281 0.15 -9.75 -0.01
CA PRO A 281 -0.46 -11.07 0.14
C PRO A 281 0.52 -12.17 -0.28
N ALA A 282 0.59 -13.26 0.49
CA ALA A 282 1.48 -14.36 0.19
C ALA A 282 1.05 -15.06 -1.11
N GLY A 283 1.81 -14.87 -2.18
CA GLY A 283 1.53 -15.42 -3.51
C GLY A 283 2.41 -16.63 -3.79
#